data_AF-A0A2V7AVG7-F1
#
_entry.id   AF-A0A2V7AVG7-F1
#
_cell.length_a   1.000
_cell.length_b   1.000
_cell.length_c   1.000
_cell.angle_alpha   90.00
_cell.angle_beta   90.00
_cell.angle_gamma   90.00
#
_symmetry.space_group_name_H-M   'P 1'
#
loop_
_entity.id
_entity.type
_entity.pdbx_description
1 polymer ?
#
loop_
_entity_poly.entity_id
_entity_poly.type
_entity_poly.pdbx_seq_one_letter_code
_entity_poly.pdbx_strand_id
1 'polypeptide(L)'
;MTGENPQSTGAGTRFSTILVRFNRLDGSAGFVRLRISGEGDRERRTFFHSDPAVDLAVFPVSLDDTVFDFKFVPRDYLTAKDEFTQLQIVEGTEVFFAGLFTPFAGEPRNYPVVRFGRIALVTGEPISWEGTKMNLYLMESASSGGTSRSPVFLYRGSLQPNAYALFKLAGVMTGQSATVRPAVSVPDGGAIPASVSNAGIAGIVPCHRLYEILFGPELEALRTKNQ
;
A
#
# COMPACT_ATOMS: atom_id res chain seq x y z
N MET A 1 5.36 -5.25 10.35
CA MET A 1 4.28 -6.23 10.54
C MET A 1 4.91 -7.52 10.99
N THR A 2 4.54 -8.00 12.17
CA THR A 2 4.81 -9.35 12.66
C THR A 2 3.45 -9.88 13.12
N GLY A 3 3.04 -11.06 12.62
CA GLY A 3 1.76 -11.68 12.94
C GLY A 3 1.93 -12.79 13.98
N GLU A 4 0.97 -12.95 14.88
CA GLU A 4 0.91 -14.07 15.82
C GLU A 4 -0.18 -15.06 15.39
N ASN A 5 0.17 -16.35 15.44
CA ASN A 5 -0.60 -17.56 15.15
C ASN A 5 -1.21 -17.76 13.74
N PRO A 6 -0.59 -18.61 12.89
CA PRO A 6 -1.20 -19.06 11.65
C PRO A 6 -2.25 -20.15 11.89
N GLN A 7 -3.49 -19.94 11.45
CA GLN A 7 -4.39 -21.07 11.13
C GLN A 7 -4.18 -21.44 9.66
N SER A 8 -3.70 -22.67 9.43
CA SER A 8 -3.46 -23.24 8.11
C SER A 8 -4.78 -23.74 7.51
N THR A 9 -5.34 -22.97 6.58
CA THR A 9 -6.26 -23.49 5.56
C THR A 9 -5.68 -23.11 4.20
N GLY A 10 -5.83 -23.95 3.17
CA GLY A 10 -5.06 -23.94 1.92
C GLY A 10 -5.17 -22.72 0.99
N ALA A 11 -5.57 -21.56 1.50
CA ALA A 11 -5.40 -20.25 0.90
C ALA A 11 -4.64 -19.38 1.90
N GLY A 12 -3.53 -18.77 1.50
CA GLY A 12 -2.54 -18.04 2.31
C GLY A 12 -2.93 -17.66 3.75
N THR A 13 -2.07 -17.95 4.72
CA THR A 13 -2.25 -17.69 6.15
C THR A 13 -2.97 -16.37 6.42
N ARG A 14 -4.24 -16.45 6.82
CA ARG A 14 -5.02 -15.28 7.24
C ARG A 14 -4.69 -15.00 8.70
N PHE A 15 -4.01 -13.90 8.95
CA PHE A 15 -3.81 -13.41 10.31
C PHE A 15 -5.15 -12.91 10.86
N SER A 16 -5.47 -13.28 12.10
CA SER A 16 -6.68 -12.77 12.75
C SER A 16 -6.49 -11.39 13.35
N THR A 17 -5.25 -11.07 13.71
CA THR A 17 -4.84 -9.83 14.36
C THR A 17 -3.55 -9.33 13.74
N ILE A 18 -3.44 -8.01 13.57
CA ILE A 18 -2.21 -7.32 13.19
C ILE A 18 -1.82 -6.27 14.24
N LEU A 19 -0.53 -6.06 14.39
CA LEU A 19 0.04 -4.97 15.17
C LEU A 19 0.44 -3.83 14.23
N VAL A 20 -0.16 -2.66 14.42
CA VAL A 20 0.17 -1.44 13.69
C VAL A 20 0.87 -0.48 14.63
N ARG A 21 2.05 0.01 14.21
CA ARG A 21 2.84 0.97 14.98
C ARG A 21 2.47 2.39 14.55
N PHE A 22 2.20 3.26 15.52
CA PHE A 22 1.86 4.66 15.33
C PHE A 22 2.80 5.55 16.14
N ASN A 23 3.02 6.79 15.67
CA ASN A 23 3.65 7.81 16.49
C ASN A 23 2.64 8.31 17.54
N ARG A 24 3.13 8.67 18.72
CA ARG A 24 2.35 9.31 19.78
C ARG A 24 2.67 10.79 19.86
N LEU A 25 1.75 11.56 20.44
CA LEU A 25 1.93 13.01 20.64
C LEU A 25 3.10 13.32 21.60
N ASP A 26 3.47 12.40 22.48
CA ASP A 26 4.63 12.53 23.38
C ASP A 26 6.00 12.32 22.69
N GLY A 27 6.00 12.08 21.37
CA GLY A 27 7.20 11.84 20.56
C GLY A 27 7.69 10.39 20.54
N SER A 28 7.03 9.48 21.28
CA SER A 28 7.30 8.04 21.25
C SER A 28 6.46 7.33 20.17
N ALA A 29 6.57 5.99 20.12
CA ALA A 29 5.74 5.14 19.27
C ALA A 29 5.00 4.11 20.11
N GLY A 30 3.76 3.83 19.72
CA GLY A 30 2.92 2.81 20.33
C GLY A 30 2.42 1.81 19.30
N PHE A 31 1.87 0.70 19.78
CA PHE A 31 1.21 -0.30 18.94
C PHE A 31 -0.30 -0.29 19.22
N VAL A 32 -1.06 -0.43 18.15
CA VAL A 32 -2.50 -0.73 18.20
C VAL A 32 -2.69 -2.14 17.67
N ARG A 33 -3.39 -2.97 18.45
CA ARG A 33 -3.82 -4.32 18.05
C ARG A 33 -5.12 -4.18 17.26
N LEU A 34 -5.08 -4.57 15.99
CA LEU A 34 -6.26 -4.57 15.13
C LEU A 34 -6.67 -6.00 14.83
N ARG A 35 -7.88 -6.37 15.26
CA ARG A 35 -8.52 -7.62 14.83
C ARG A 35 -9.04 -7.43 13.41
N ILE A 36 -8.45 -8.14 12.46
CA ILE A 36 -8.77 -8.03 11.03
C ILE A 36 -9.64 -9.18 10.52
N SER A 37 -9.82 -10.24 11.29
CA SER A 37 -10.82 -11.29 11.00
C SER A 37 -11.94 -11.33 12.04
N GLY A 38 -13.18 -11.44 11.58
CA GLY A 38 -14.33 -11.77 12.43
C GLY A 38 -14.43 -13.25 12.73
N GLU A 39 -15.22 -13.61 13.75
CA GLU A 39 -15.77 -14.96 13.87
C GLU A 39 -17.05 -15.08 13.03
N GLY A 40 -16.94 -15.71 11.85
CA GLY A 40 -18.05 -15.88 10.89
C GLY A 40 -18.47 -14.61 10.14
N ASP A 41 -19.51 -14.72 9.31
CA ASP A 41 -20.00 -13.65 8.42
C ASP A 41 -20.58 -12.43 9.16
N ARG A 42 -20.85 -12.55 10.48
CA ARG A 42 -21.52 -11.50 11.28
C ARG A 42 -20.57 -10.44 11.84
N GLU A 43 -19.26 -10.64 11.76
CA GLU A 43 -18.25 -9.70 12.25
C GLU A 43 -17.18 -9.38 11.19
N ARG A 44 -17.55 -9.21 9.93
CA ARG A 44 -16.59 -8.87 8.87
C ARG A 44 -15.80 -7.60 9.24
N ARG A 45 -14.49 -7.75 9.51
CA ARG A 45 -13.56 -6.65 9.86
C ARG A 45 -12.63 -6.25 8.71
N THR A 46 -12.58 -7.05 7.65
CA THR A 46 -11.81 -6.75 6.43
C THR A 46 -12.72 -6.76 5.21
N PHE A 47 -12.64 -5.66 4.45
CA PHE A 47 -13.41 -5.42 3.24
C PHE A 47 -12.47 -5.51 2.05
N PHE A 48 -12.89 -6.28 1.05
CA PHE A 48 -12.16 -6.52 -0.18
C PHE A 48 -12.98 -5.98 -1.34
N HIS A 49 -12.31 -5.70 -2.45
CA HIS A 49 -12.99 -5.37 -3.68
C HIS A 49 -13.76 -6.60 -4.23
N SER A 50 -14.81 -6.37 -5.03
CA SER A 50 -15.62 -7.44 -5.63
C SER A 50 -14.88 -8.20 -6.74
N ASP A 51 -14.04 -7.51 -7.51
CA ASP A 51 -13.05 -8.11 -8.42
C ASP A 51 -11.86 -8.67 -7.61
N PRO A 52 -11.63 -10.00 -7.62
CA PRO A 52 -10.56 -10.65 -6.86
C PRO A 52 -9.15 -10.32 -7.39
N ALA A 53 -9.02 -9.75 -8.59
CA ALA A 53 -7.73 -9.30 -9.12
C ALA A 53 -7.27 -7.96 -8.49
N VAL A 54 -8.13 -7.28 -7.74
CA VAL A 54 -7.78 -6.04 -7.04
C VAL A 54 -7.12 -6.38 -5.71
N ASP A 55 -5.80 -6.19 -5.66
CA ASP A 55 -4.98 -6.41 -4.46
C ASP A 55 -5.12 -5.25 -3.44
N LEU A 56 -6.30 -5.14 -2.84
CA LEU A 56 -6.61 -4.16 -1.79
C LEU A 56 -7.43 -4.78 -0.67
N ALA A 57 -7.15 -4.34 0.55
CA ALA A 57 -7.93 -4.65 1.73
C ALA A 57 -8.12 -3.38 2.56
N VAL A 58 -9.34 -3.19 3.09
CA VAL A 58 -9.68 -2.08 3.97
C VAL A 58 -10.14 -2.65 5.32
N PHE A 59 -9.58 -2.10 6.39
CA PHE A 59 -9.97 -2.40 7.77
C PHE A 59 -10.36 -1.10 8.47
N PRO A 60 -11.57 -1.00 9.04
CA PRO A 60 -11.95 0.12 9.90
C PRO A 60 -11.08 0.16 11.15
N VAL A 61 -10.61 1.34 11.52
CA VAL A 61 -9.84 1.57 12.74
C VAL A 61 -10.32 2.85 13.41
N SER A 62 -10.49 2.80 14.73
CA SER A 62 -10.68 3.97 15.57
C SER A 62 -9.39 4.20 16.35
N LEU A 63 -8.80 5.39 16.20
CA LEU A 63 -7.59 5.81 16.91
C LEU A 63 -7.94 6.96 17.85
N ASP A 64 -7.33 6.95 19.03
CA ASP A 64 -7.42 8.04 19.99
C ASP A 64 -6.46 9.17 19.56
N ASP A 65 -7.03 10.29 19.12
CA ASP A 65 -6.30 11.48 18.68
C ASP A 65 -5.69 12.27 19.83
N THR A 66 -6.03 11.95 21.08
CA THR A 66 -5.36 12.48 22.28
C THR A 66 -4.08 11.72 22.61
N VAL A 67 -3.84 10.57 21.97
CA VAL A 67 -2.67 9.71 22.20
C VAL A 67 -1.78 9.65 20.96
N PHE A 68 -2.35 9.43 19.78
CA PHE A 68 -1.61 9.16 18.56
C PHE A 68 -1.49 10.39 17.65
N ASP A 69 -0.30 10.60 17.09
CA ASP A 69 -0.03 11.62 16.08
C ASP A 69 -0.27 11.03 14.68
N PHE A 70 -1.44 11.35 14.11
CA PHE A 70 -1.81 10.91 12.77
C PHE A 70 -2.61 12.00 12.03
N LYS A 71 -2.63 11.86 10.70
CA LYS A 71 -3.46 12.67 9.81
C LYS A 71 -4.20 11.75 8.84
N PHE A 72 -5.36 12.20 8.40
CA PHE A 72 -6.11 11.54 7.34
C PHE A 72 -5.73 12.10 5.97
N VAL A 73 -5.75 11.23 4.96
CA VAL A 73 -5.77 11.68 3.57
C VAL A 73 -7.19 12.20 3.30
N PRO A 74 -7.37 13.50 2.97
CA PRO A 74 -8.70 14.05 2.70
C PRO A 74 -9.35 13.32 1.53
N ARG A 75 -10.69 13.24 1.54
CA ARG A 75 -11.45 12.61 0.44
C ARG A 75 -11.09 13.20 -0.92
N ASP A 76 -10.93 14.51 -1.00
CA ASP A 76 -10.64 15.23 -2.25
C ASP A 76 -9.26 14.90 -2.81
N TYR A 77 -8.40 14.23 -2.04
CA TYR A 77 -7.11 13.75 -2.53
C TYR A 77 -7.27 12.40 -3.25
N LEU A 78 -8.34 11.63 -2.99
CA LEU A 78 -8.57 10.34 -3.63
C LEU A 78 -8.95 10.55 -5.10
N THR A 79 -8.14 10.00 -6.02
CA THR A 79 -8.42 10.14 -7.45
C THR A 79 -9.58 9.24 -7.86
N ALA A 80 -10.67 9.85 -8.31
CA ALA A 80 -11.79 9.13 -8.90
C ALA A 80 -11.44 8.61 -10.31
N LYS A 81 -12.29 7.73 -10.86
CA LYS A 81 -12.01 7.07 -12.15
C LYS A 81 -11.95 8.06 -13.32
N ASP A 82 -12.85 9.02 -13.34
CA ASP A 82 -12.93 10.11 -14.32
C ASP A 82 -11.84 11.17 -14.11
N GLU A 83 -11.50 11.46 -12.84
CA GLU A 83 -10.38 12.36 -12.51
C GLU A 83 -9.04 11.83 -13.04
N PHE A 84 -8.84 10.51 -13.12
CA PHE A 84 -7.57 9.93 -13.60
C PHE A 84 -7.19 10.47 -14.99
N THR A 85 -8.16 10.54 -15.90
CA THR A 85 -7.97 11.10 -17.26
C THR A 85 -7.83 12.62 -17.22
N GLN A 86 -8.63 13.31 -16.39
CA GLN A 86 -8.59 14.77 -16.27
C GLN A 86 -7.25 15.28 -15.71
N LEU A 87 -6.65 14.54 -14.77
CA LEU A 87 -5.34 14.83 -14.19
C LEU A 87 -4.18 14.54 -15.15
N GLN A 88 -4.47 13.98 -16.33
CA GLN A 88 -3.50 13.58 -17.35
C GLN A 88 -2.38 12.71 -16.76
N ILE A 89 -2.76 11.66 -16.01
CA ILE A 89 -1.79 10.70 -15.49
C ILE A 89 -1.29 9.86 -16.68
N VAL A 90 -0.08 10.19 -17.12
CA VAL A 90 0.61 9.58 -18.27
C VAL A 90 2.03 9.18 -17.89
N GLU A 91 2.75 8.50 -18.78
CA GLU A 91 4.18 8.22 -18.63
C GLU A 91 4.97 9.50 -18.35
N GLY A 92 5.93 9.42 -17.43
CA GLY A 92 6.73 10.57 -16.98
C GLY A 92 6.08 11.42 -15.87
N THR A 93 4.80 11.20 -15.55
CA THR A 93 4.13 11.92 -14.45
C THR A 93 4.84 11.67 -13.12
N GLU A 94 5.12 12.75 -12.38
CA GLU A 94 5.87 12.67 -11.13
C GLU A 94 5.03 12.11 -9.98
N VAL A 95 5.64 11.19 -9.24
CA VAL A 95 5.03 10.57 -8.07
C VAL A 95 6.00 10.51 -6.90
N PHE A 96 5.45 10.45 -5.70
CA PHE A 96 6.19 10.05 -4.51
C PHE A 96 5.36 9.09 -3.67
N PHE A 97 6.03 8.34 -2.80
CA PHE A 97 5.37 7.51 -1.80
C PHE A 97 6.17 7.51 -0.51
N ALA A 98 5.47 7.32 0.60
CA ALA A 98 6.05 7.16 1.92
C ALA A 98 5.81 5.74 2.39
N GLY A 99 6.87 5.06 2.81
CA GLY A 99 6.80 3.68 3.28
C GLY A 99 7.81 3.42 4.40
N LEU A 100 7.56 2.36 5.18
CA LEU A 100 8.49 1.94 6.22
C LEU A 100 9.72 1.29 5.59
N PHE A 101 10.91 1.79 5.91
CA PHE A 101 12.15 1.09 5.58
C PHE A 101 12.48 0.13 6.72
N THR A 102 12.19 -1.16 6.53
CA THR A 102 12.28 -2.16 7.61
C THR A 102 13.61 -2.23 8.35
N PRO A 103 14.79 -2.04 7.71
CA PRO A 103 16.06 -1.98 8.44
C PRO A 103 16.16 -0.79 9.40
N PHE A 104 15.38 0.27 9.18
CA PHE A 104 15.35 1.45 10.04
C PHE A 104 13.92 1.99 10.18
N ALA A 105 13.17 1.43 11.14
CA ALA A 105 11.87 1.96 11.53
C ALA A 105 11.97 3.16 12.49
N GLY A 106 13.15 3.39 13.09
CA GLY A 106 13.37 4.28 14.22
C GLY A 106 12.97 3.63 15.56
N GLU A 107 13.76 3.89 16.60
CA GLU A 107 13.56 3.34 17.95
C GLU A 107 12.47 4.08 18.74
N PRO A 108 12.59 5.40 19.00
CA PRO A 108 11.57 6.11 19.76
C PRO A 108 10.32 6.37 18.92
N ARG A 109 10.46 6.59 17.61
CA ARG A 109 9.36 6.97 16.71
C ARG A 109 9.53 6.39 15.32
N ASN A 110 8.45 6.38 14.55
CA ASN A 110 8.47 6.00 13.14
C ASN A 110 9.05 7.12 12.27
N TYR A 111 10.00 6.75 11.42
CA TYR A 111 10.50 7.59 10.33
C TYR A 111 10.16 6.92 8.99
N PRO A 112 9.17 7.44 8.23
CA PRO A 112 8.92 6.95 6.89
C PRO A 112 10.05 7.38 5.96
N VAL A 113 10.43 6.50 5.04
CA VAL A 113 11.29 6.88 3.92
C VAL A 113 10.40 7.35 2.78
N VAL A 114 10.59 8.60 2.37
CA VAL A 114 9.91 9.18 1.22
C VAL A 114 10.77 8.93 -0.01
N ARG A 115 10.17 8.31 -1.03
CA ARG A 115 10.81 8.02 -2.31
C ARG A 115 10.06 8.70 -3.43
N PHE A 116 10.81 9.06 -4.45
CA PHE A 116 10.30 9.73 -5.65
C PHE A 116 10.47 8.81 -6.86
N GLY A 117 9.64 9.03 -7.86
CA GLY A 117 9.64 8.26 -9.09
C GLY A 117 8.76 8.90 -10.15
N ARG A 118 8.55 8.16 -11.24
CA ARG A 118 7.66 8.57 -12.33
C ARG A 118 6.81 7.40 -12.78
N ILE A 119 5.62 7.70 -13.29
CA ILE A 119 4.80 6.70 -13.99
C ILE A 119 5.58 6.21 -15.21
N ALA A 120 5.71 4.89 -15.35
CA ALA A 120 6.49 4.23 -16.39
C ALA A 120 5.60 3.61 -17.48
N LEU A 121 4.37 3.22 -17.14
CA LEU A 121 3.42 2.67 -18.11
C LEU A 121 1.98 2.89 -17.64
N VAL A 122 1.16 3.49 -18.50
CA VAL A 122 -0.30 3.51 -18.38
C VAL A 122 -0.87 2.67 -19.51
N THR A 123 -1.59 1.59 -19.17
CA THR A 123 -2.15 0.68 -20.17
C THR A 123 -3.63 0.42 -19.88
N GLY A 124 -4.39 0.18 -20.94
CA GLY A 124 -5.77 -0.32 -20.86
C GLY A 124 -5.86 -1.84 -20.72
N GLU A 125 -4.74 -2.55 -20.79
CA GLU A 125 -4.67 -4.00 -20.71
C GLU A 125 -4.20 -4.49 -19.32
N PRO A 126 -4.77 -5.59 -18.80
CA PRO A 126 -4.30 -6.18 -17.55
C PRO A 126 -2.85 -6.65 -17.65
N ILE A 127 -2.04 -6.32 -16.65
CA ILE A 127 -0.65 -6.75 -16.52
C ILE A 127 -0.60 -8.06 -15.72
N SER A 128 0.18 -9.03 -16.21
CA SER A 128 0.47 -10.24 -15.43
C SER A 128 1.42 -9.89 -14.30
N TRP A 129 0.92 -9.92 -13.06
CA TRP A 129 1.65 -9.60 -11.84
C TRP A 129 1.56 -10.77 -10.86
N GLU A 130 2.69 -11.38 -10.53
CA GLU A 130 2.75 -12.56 -9.63
C GLU A 130 1.78 -13.69 -10.02
N GLY A 131 1.58 -13.90 -11.33
CA GLY A 131 0.70 -14.95 -11.87
C GLY A 131 -0.78 -14.57 -11.97
N THR A 132 -1.16 -13.35 -11.54
CA THR A 132 -2.53 -12.82 -11.66
C THR A 132 -2.57 -11.68 -12.67
N LYS A 133 -3.58 -11.66 -13.54
CA LYS A 133 -3.81 -10.51 -14.43
C LYS A 133 -4.53 -9.40 -13.67
N MET A 134 -3.86 -8.26 -13.50
CA MET A 134 -4.34 -7.14 -12.71
C MET A 134 -4.37 -5.85 -13.53
N ASN A 135 -5.36 -4.99 -13.28
CA ASN A 135 -5.40 -3.64 -13.85
C ASN A 135 -4.49 -2.72 -13.03
N LEU A 136 -3.22 -2.66 -13.43
CA LEU A 136 -2.18 -1.86 -12.80
C LEU A 136 -1.66 -0.82 -13.79
N TYR A 137 -1.16 0.29 -13.27
CA TYR A 137 -0.14 1.07 -13.97
C TYR A 137 1.20 0.90 -13.25
N LEU A 138 2.27 1.10 -14.00
CA LEU A 138 3.63 0.86 -13.51
C LEU A 138 4.29 2.19 -13.17
N MET A 139 5.12 2.21 -12.13
CA MET A 139 6.03 3.32 -11.87
C MET A 139 7.47 2.84 -11.79
N GLU A 140 8.38 3.71 -12.20
CA GLU A 140 9.79 3.56 -11.91
C GLU A 140 10.05 4.05 -10.48
N SER A 141 10.67 3.20 -9.66
CA SER A 141 11.18 3.60 -8.36
C SER A 141 12.29 2.68 -7.87
N ALA A 142 13.32 3.29 -7.28
CA ALA A 142 14.32 2.65 -6.42
C ALA A 142 13.68 2.20 -5.10
N SER A 143 12.77 1.26 -5.23
CA SER A 143 11.98 0.72 -4.16
C SER A 143 12.66 -0.59 -3.69
N SER A 144 12.47 -0.99 -2.44
CA SER A 144 12.99 -2.26 -1.92
C SER A 144 11.87 -3.03 -1.26
N GLY A 145 12.08 -4.33 -0.96
CA GLY A 145 11.12 -5.11 -0.18
C GLY A 145 10.64 -4.34 1.06
N GLY A 146 9.35 -4.45 1.39
CA GLY A 146 8.71 -3.74 2.50
C GLY A 146 7.98 -2.44 2.13
N THR A 147 7.95 -2.05 0.85
CA THR A 147 7.19 -0.88 0.37
C THR A 147 5.81 -1.20 -0.19
N SER A 148 5.48 -2.49 -0.41
CA SER A 148 4.10 -2.92 -0.71
C SER A 148 3.13 -2.32 0.30
N ARG A 149 1.97 -1.86 -0.21
CA ARG A 149 0.90 -1.16 0.50
C ARG A 149 1.18 0.32 0.78
N SER A 150 2.29 0.88 0.29
CA SER A 150 2.52 2.33 0.41
C SER A 150 1.55 3.12 -0.46
N PRO A 151 1.00 4.24 0.05
CA PRO A 151 0.22 5.16 -0.76
C PRO A 151 1.13 5.89 -1.75
N VAL A 152 0.74 5.90 -3.03
CA VAL A 152 1.47 6.60 -4.08
C VAL A 152 0.72 7.87 -4.44
N PHE A 153 1.37 9.01 -4.30
CA PHE A 153 0.83 10.32 -4.56
C PHE A 153 1.40 10.90 -5.84
N LEU A 154 0.51 11.42 -6.68
CA LEU A 154 0.84 12.39 -7.70
C LEU A 154 1.10 13.72 -7.02
N TYR A 155 2.11 14.42 -7.50
CA TYR A 155 2.34 15.79 -7.10
C TYR A 155 2.65 16.65 -8.32
N ARG A 156 2.10 17.87 -8.34
CA ARG A 156 2.47 18.90 -9.32
C ARG A 156 2.70 20.21 -8.60
N GLY A 157 3.76 20.90 -8.96
CA GLY A 157 4.20 22.12 -8.28
C GLY A 157 5.43 21.86 -7.42
N SER A 158 5.67 22.69 -6.42
CA SER A 158 6.88 22.61 -5.58
C SER A 158 6.56 22.04 -4.22
N LEU A 159 7.42 21.13 -3.74
CA LEU A 159 7.34 20.55 -2.39
C LEU A 159 7.92 21.49 -1.31
N GLN A 160 8.38 22.68 -1.69
CA GLN A 160 8.87 23.67 -0.74
C GLN A 160 7.72 24.25 0.10
N PRO A 161 7.98 24.65 1.36
CA PRO A 161 7.00 25.36 2.18
C PRO A 161 6.43 26.58 1.43
N ASN A 162 5.12 26.79 1.50
CA ASN A 162 4.37 27.91 0.89
C ASN A 162 4.29 27.91 -0.66
N ALA A 163 4.68 26.85 -1.34
CA ALA A 163 4.41 26.69 -2.76
C ALA A 163 3.10 25.93 -3.02
N TYR A 164 2.44 26.23 -4.13
CA TYR A 164 1.31 25.43 -4.59
C TYR A 164 1.81 24.03 -4.95
N ALA A 165 1.22 23.02 -4.31
CA ALA A 165 1.38 21.63 -4.66
C ALA A 165 -0.01 20.99 -4.76
N LEU A 166 -0.35 20.50 -5.94
CA LEU A 166 -1.49 19.61 -6.10
C LEU A 166 -1.06 18.23 -5.63
N PHE A 167 -1.79 17.66 -4.67
CA PHE A 167 -1.59 16.29 -4.22
C PHE A 167 -2.83 15.46 -4.50
N LYS A 168 -2.65 14.36 -5.23
CA LYS A 168 -3.70 13.38 -5.48
C LYS A 168 -3.15 11.98 -5.23
N LEU A 169 -3.88 11.14 -4.51
CA LEU A 169 -3.53 9.74 -4.34
C LEU A 169 -3.75 9.03 -5.67
N ALA A 170 -2.65 8.64 -6.30
CA ALA A 170 -2.67 7.88 -7.54
C ALA A 170 -3.27 6.49 -7.28
N GLY A 171 -2.86 5.86 -6.19
CA GLY A 171 -3.17 4.47 -5.88
C GLY A 171 -2.33 3.91 -4.74
N VAL A 172 -2.33 2.58 -4.64
CA VAL A 172 -1.60 1.83 -3.62
C VAL A 172 -0.64 0.87 -4.32
N MET A 173 0.62 0.84 -3.87
CA MET A 173 1.62 -0.07 -4.42
C MET A 173 1.30 -1.53 -4.05
N THR A 174 1.17 -2.44 -5.03
CA THR A 174 1.02 -3.89 -4.76
C THR A 174 2.38 -4.55 -4.47
N GLY A 175 3.43 -4.09 -5.14
CA GLY A 175 4.79 -4.55 -4.88
C GLY A 175 5.76 -4.16 -5.98
N GLN A 176 6.91 -4.83 -5.99
CA GLN A 176 7.97 -4.60 -6.97
C GLN A 176 8.16 -5.80 -7.86
N SER A 177 8.51 -5.52 -9.11
CA SER A 177 9.00 -6.55 -10.00
C SER A 177 10.40 -6.98 -9.54
N ALA A 178 10.48 -8.21 -9.05
CA ALA A 178 11.72 -8.86 -8.68
C ALA A 178 12.26 -9.63 -9.88
N THR A 179 13.53 -9.42 -10.20
CA THR A 179 14.28 -10.27 -11.11
C THR A 179 15.07 -11.27 -10.28
N VAL A 180 14.79 -12.55 -10.44
CA VAL A 180 15.58 -13.63 -9.82
C VAL A 180 16.64 -14.07 -10.82
N ARG A 181 17.91 -13.97 -10.44
CA ARG A 181 19.05 -14.47 -11.22
C ARG A 181 19.81 -15.51 -10.40
N PRO A 182 20.31 -16.60 -11.00
CA PRO A 182 21.27 -17.47 -10.32
C PRO A 182 22.50 -16.64 -9.91
N ALA A 183 22.91 -16.71 -8.65
CA ALA A 183 24.21 -16.19 -8.24
C ALA A 183 25.32 -17.08 -8.82
N VAL A 184 26.51 -16.50 -9.00
CA VAL A 184 27.69 -17.24 -9.50
C VAL A 184 27.93 -18.46 -8.61
N SER A 185 28.04 -19.64 -9.24
CA SER A 185 28.28 -20.90 -8.53
C SER A 185 29.61 -20.85 -7.79
N VAL A 186 29.59 -21.09 -6.48
CA VAL A 186 30.79 -21.52 -5.74
C VAL A 186 31.01 -23.01 -6.07
N PRO A 187 32.24 -23.51 -6.24
CA PRO A 187 32.50 -24.87 -6.73
C PRO A 187 31.96 -26.02 -5.86
N ASP A 188 31.48 -25.73 -4.65
CA ASP A 188 31.07 -26.75 -3.67
C ASP A 188 29.57 -27.03 -3.74
N GLY A 189 29.09 -27.67 -4.81
CA GLY A 189 27.91 -28.57 -4.91
C GLY A 189 26.59 -28.23 -4.17
N GLY A 190 26.44 -27.05 -3.60
CA GLY A 190 25.33 -26.62 -2.78
C GLY A 190 24.25 -25.93 -3.60
N ALA A 191 23.12 -25.66 -2.96
CA ALA A 191 22.04 -24.89 -3.57
C ALA A 191 22.60 -23.58 -4.16
N ILE A 192 22.37 -23.35 -5.46
CA ILE A 192 22.78 -22.11 -6.13
C ILE A 192 22.04 -20.97 -5.43
N PRO A 193 22.74 -20.05 -4.74
CA PRO A 193 22.07 -18.89 -4.15
C PRO A 193 21.41 -18.11 -5.29
N ALA A 194 20.16 -17.70 -5.14
CA ALA A 194 19.53 -16.82 -6.11
C ALA A 194 19.73 -15.36 -5.67
N SER A 195 20.24 -14.53 -6.57
CA SER A 195 20.22 -13.07 -6.39
C SER A 195 18.86 -12.56 -6.84
N VAL A 196 18.14 -11.92 -5.93
CA VAL A 196 16.89 -11.23 -6.25
C VAL A 196 17.21 -9.74 -6.33
N SER A 197 17.14 -9.17 -7.53
CA SER A 197 17.33 -7.73 -7.75
C SER A 197 16.00 -7.06 -8.09
N ASN A 198 15.79 -5.84 -7.62
CA ASN A 198 14.64 -5.05 -8.08
C ASN A 198 14.89 -4.61 -9.53
N ALA A 199 13.90 -4.80 -10.41
CA ALA A 199 13.93 -4.29 -11.78
C ALA A 199 13.74 -2.76 -11.86
N GLY A 200 13.54 -2.08 -10.73
CA GLY A 200 13.22 -0.65 -10.65
C GLY A 200 11.77 -0.33 -10.95
N ILE A 201 10.90 -1.34 -11.08
CA ILE A 201 9.50 -1.19 -11.48
C ILE A 201 8.58 -1.66 -10.35
N ALA A 202 7.59 -0.84 -10.02
CA ALA A 202 6.54 -1.17 -9.06
C ALA A 202 5.15 -1.08 -9.72
N GLY A 203 4.27 -2.01 -9.35
CA GLY A 203 2.87 -2.00 -9.77
C GLY A 203 2.02 -1.18 -8.80
N ILE A 204 1.07 -0.41 -9.35
CA ILE A 204 0.16 0.42 -8.57
C ILE A 204 -1.28 0.03 -8.89
N VAL A 205 -2.03 -0.33 -7.86
CA VAL A 205 -3.48 -0.49 -7.94
C VAL A 205 -4.11 0.90 -7.94
N PRO A 206 -4.89 1.28 -8.98
CA PRO A 206 -5.47 2.61 -9.07
C PRO A 206 -6.35 3.01 -7.89
N CYS A 207 -6.28 4.28 -7.47
CA CYS A 207 -7.05 4.80 -6.33
C CYS A 207 -8.56 4.65 -6.49
N HIS A 208 -9.10 4.69 -7.72
CA HIS A 208 -10.52 4.48 -7.92
C HIS A 208 -11.00 3.10 -7.45
N ARG A 209 -10.13 2.07 -7.45
CA ARG A 209 -10.43 0.76 -6.87
C ARG A 209 -10.53 0.81 -5.35
N LEU A 210 -9.69 1.61 -4.70
CA LEU A 210 -9.80 1.88 -3.26
C LEU A 210 -11.09 2.65 -2.95
N TYR A 211 -11.43 3.63 -3.80
CA TYR A 211 -12.67 4.40 -3.68
C TYR A 211 -13.90 3.48 -3.75
N GLU A 212 -13.93 2.55 -4.71
CA GLU A 212 -15.01 1.54 -4.86
C GLU A 212 -15.23 0.73 -3.58
N ILE A 213 -14.16 0.41 -2.83
CA ILE A 213 -14.27 -0.26 -1.52
C ILE A 213 -14.77 0.73 -0.45
N LEU A 214 -14.08 1.87 -0.29
CA LEU A 214 -14.33 2.83 0.79
C LEU A 214 -15.75 3.41 0.76
N PHE A 215 -16.32 3.62 -0.43
CA PHE A 215 -17.66 4.16 -0.64
C PHE A 215 -18.63 3.10 -1.20
N GLY A 216 -18.28 1.82 -1.03
CA GLY A 216 -19.17 0.72 -1.33
C GLY A 216 -20.25 0.54 -0.24
N PRO A 217 -21.34 -0.18 -0.56
CA PRO A 217 -22.50 -0.31 0.31
C PRO A 217 -22.17 -0.92 1.68
N GLU A 218 -21.20 -1.84 1.75
CA GLU A 218 -20.80 -2.49 3.01
C GLU A 218 -20.21 -1.49 4.02
N LEU A 219 -19.29 -0.62 3.57
CA LEU A 219 -18.65 0.37 4.44
C LEU A 219 -19.52 1.59 4.69
N GLU A 220 -20.40 1.95 3.77
CA GLU A 220 -21.43 2.98 4.02
C GLU A 220 -22.39 2.54 5.13
N ALA A 221 -22.92 1.32 5.05
CA ALA A 221 -23.81 0.78 6.08
C ALA A 221 -23.11 0.71 7.46
N LEU A 222 -21.82 0.37 7.48
CA LEU A 222 -21.04 0.35 8.72
C LEU A 222 -20.90 1.74 9.35
N ARG A 223 -20.70 2.80 8.55
CA ARG A 223 -20.61 4.18 9.05
C ARG A 223 -21.94 4.64 9.65
N THR A 224 -23.05 4.38 8.98
CA THR A 224 -24.39 4.75 9.47
C THR A 224 -24.75 4.05 10.79
N LYS A 225 -24.28 2.81 10.98
CA LYS A 225 -24.51 2.06 12.24
C LYS A 225 -23.71 2.62 13.43
N ASN A 226 -22.59 3.30 13.16
CA ASN A 226 -21.67 3.81 14.19
C ASN A 226 -21.82 5.32 14.46
N GLN A 227 -22.76 5.99 13.77
CA GLN A 227 -23.20 7.36 14.07
C GLN A 227 -24.35 7.32 15.08
#